data_AF-A0A9P6C3J4-F1
#
_entry.id   AF-A0A9P6C3J4-F1
#
_cell.length_a   1.000
_cell.length_b   1.000
_cell.length_c   1.000
_cell.angle_alpha   90.00
_cell.angle_beta   90.00
_cell.angle_gamma   90.00
#
_symmetry.space_group_name_H-M   'P 1'
#
loop_
_entity.id
_entity.type
_entity.pdbx_description
1 polymer ?
#
loop_
_entity_poly.entity_id
_entity_poly.type
_entity_poly.pdbx_seq_one_letter_code
_entity_poly.pdbx_strand_id
1 'polypeptide(L)'
;MSLRVLPRAFALPLRGLATRATCPRTLRRSHIVTRGIRTTPALRDRSFTNLLADDVPPPVQVSSITDEGIILADGLLLPGACIFHDGHVFLWDVPPKLWEEWTEARFEFFEAIVPRPEIIVLGTGRTSALPPPFLRSFLTKLGIQLEVMDTRNACSTYNLLSEEGRHVAAALMPLTPRSWQRSKTAEKESHTPIQYTSIDKII
;
A
#
# COMPACT_ATOMS: atom_id res chain seq x y z
N MET A 1 41.95 45.46 12.91
CA MET A 1 41.96 45.24 11.45
C MET A 1 40.62 44.56 11.11
N SER A 2 39.51 45.28 10.88
CA SER A 2 39.13 45.99 9.63
C SER A 2 39.39 45.13 8.40
N LEU A 3 38.43 44.72 7.56
CA LEU A 3 37.32 45.49 6.98
C LEU A 3 36.24 44.58 6.37
N ARG A 4 34.99 45.09 6.39
CA ARG A 4 33.87 44.73 5.49
C ARG A 4 34.21 45.07 4.04
N VAL A 5 33.72 44.30 3.07
CA VAL A 5 33.43 44.82 1.71
C VAL A 5 32.18 44.14 1.12
N LEU A 6 31.24 44.99 0.70
CA LEU A 6 30.09 44.77 -0.20
C LEU A 6 30.49 45.35 -1.57
N PRO A 7 29.93 44.86 -2.69
CA PRO A 7 29.25 45.79 -3.62
C PRO A 7 27.92 45.20 -4.13
N ARG A 8 26.82 45.98 -4.22
CA ARG A 8 26.38 46.90 -5.31
C ARG A 8 26.29 46.21 -6.70
N ALA A 9 25.34 46.46 -7.59
CA ALA A 9 23.93 46.89 -7.65
C ALA A 9 23.57 46.91 -9.17
N PHE A 10 22.27 47.03 -9.51
CA PHE A 10 21.70 47.54 -10.79
C PHE A 10 21.83 46.73 -12.10
N ALA A 11 20.68 46.32 -12.68
CA ALA A 11 20.03 47.03 -13.79
C ALA A 11 18.81 46.25 -14.35
N LEU A 12 17.66 46.94 -14.48
CA LEU A 12 16.50 46.59 -15.31
C LEU A 12 16.73 47.08 -16.76
N PRO A 13 15.98 46.58 -17.77
CA PRO A 13 14.80 47.35 -18.20
C PRO A 13 13.59 46.55 -18.72
N LEU A 14 12.42 47.10 -18.38
CA LEU A 14 11.18 47.33 -19.15
C LEU A 14 10.97 46.65 -20.53
N ARG A 15 9.81 45.98 -20.66
CA ARG A 15 8.91 45.86 -21.84
C ARG A 15 7.72 44.99 -21.40
N GLY A 16 6.45 45.23 -21.68
CA GLY A 16 5.71 46.25 -22.43
C GLY A 16 4.22 45.90 -22.25
N LEU A 17 3.37 46.92 -22.17
CA LEU A 17 1.91 46.78 -22.11
C LEU A 17 1.35 46.15 -23.39
N ALA A 18 0.34 45.28 -23.24
CA ALA A 18 -0.69 45.11 -24.25
C ALA A 18 -2.06 44.84 -23.60
N THR A 19 -3.03 45.62 -24.03
CA THR A 19 -4.38 45.83 -23.51
C THR A 19 -5.47 45.08 -24.29
N ARG A 20 -6.58 44.78 -23.59
CA ARG A 20 -7.97 44.54 -24.07
C ARG A 20 -8.21 43.19 -24.79
N ALA A 21 -9.37 42.54 -24.72
CA ALA A 21 -10.72 43.06 -24.56
C ALA A 21 -11.67 42.07 -23.85
N THR A 22 -12.58 42.63 -23.05
CA THR A 22 -13.81 42.02 -22.53
C THR A 22 -14.88 41.94 -23.61
N CYS A 23 -15.51 40.78 -23.77
CA CYS A 23 -16.73 40.60 -24.57
C CYS A 23 -17.89 40.20 -23.64
N PRO A 24 -18.97 41.00 -23.51
CA PRO A 24 -20.13 40.63 -22.72
C PRO A 24 -21.12 39.85 -23.58
N ARG A 25 -21.43 38.60 -23.22
CA ARG A 25 -22.57 37.86 -23.80
C ARG A 25 -23.66 37.66 -22.75
N THR A 26 -24.59 38.60 -22.79
CA THR A 26 -26.05 38.41 -22.68
C THR A 26 -26.56 37.13 -22.01
N LEU A 27 -26.99 37.29 -20.75
CA LEU A 27 -27.83 36.34 -20.03
C LEU A 27 -29.23 36.28 -20.66
N ARG A 28 -29.58 35.15 -21.27
CA ARG A 28 -30.95 34.87 -21.70
C ARG A 28 -31.66 34.09 -20.59
N ARG A 29 -32.59 34.76 -19.93
CA ARG A 29 -33.46 34.21 -18.88
C ARG A 29 -34.52 33.31 -19.53
N SER A 30 -34.48 32.01 -19.30
CA SER A 30 -35.56 31.09 -19.67
C SER A 30 -36.30 30.62 -18.42
N HIS A 31 -37.62 30.66 -18.52
CA HIS A 31 -38.59 30.32 -17.48
C HIS A 31 -38.45 28.86 -17.04
N ILE A 32 -38.30 28.63 -15.74
CA ILE A 32 -38.32 27.29 -15.14
C ILE A 32 -39.78 26.91 -14.90
N VAL A 33 -40.24 25.88 -15.61
CA VAL A 33 -41.48 25.15 -15.31
C VAL A 33 -41.18 24.18 -14.17
N THR A 34 -41.71 24.45 -12.98
CA THR A 34 -41.59 23.58 -11.80
C THR A 34 -42.50 22.36 -11.98
N ARG A 35 -41.96 21.26 -12.53
CA ARG A 35 -42.52 19.91 -12.33
C ARG A 35 -41.81 19.28 -11.14
N GLY A 36 -42.54 19.05 -10.05
CA GLY A 36 -42.01 18.45 -8.83
C GLY A 36 -41.44 17.05 -9.10
N ILE A 37 -40.13 16.91 -8.94
CA ILE A 37 -39.45 15.62 -8.96
C ILE A 37 -39.61 15.01 -7.57
N ARG A 38 -40.34 13.91 -7.50
CA ARG A 38 -40.52 13.08 -6.31
C ARG A 38 -39.17 12.41 -6.00
N THR A 39 -38.40 12.95 -5.07
CA THR A 39 -37.15 12.32 -4.62
C THR A 39 -37.46 11.26 -3.57
N THR A 40 -37.58 9.99 -3.98
CA THR A 40 -37.27 8.89 -3.08
C THR A 40 -35.79 9.00 -2.72
N PRO A 41 -35.38 8.94 -1.45
CA PRO A 41 -33.97 8.94 -1.10
C PRO A 41 -33.43 7.57 -1.52
N ALA A 42 -32.91 7.47 -2.74
CA ALA A 42 -32.00 6.39 -3.06
C ALA A 42 -30.85 6.54 -2.07
N LEU A 43 -30.69 5.55 -1.19
CA LEU A 43 -29.47 5.34 -0.43
C LEU A 43 -28.33 5.43 -1.44
N ARG A 44 -27.67 6.58 -1.45
CA ARG A 44 -26.53 6.85 -2.29
C ARG A 44 -25.40 6.06 -1.65
N ASP A 45 -25.31 4.80 -2.00
CA ASP A 45 -24.11 4.03 -1.79
C ASP A 45 -22.98 4.83 -2.45
N ARG A 46 -22.12 5.42 -1.61
CA ARG A 46 -21.05 6.33 -2.04
C ARG A 46 -19.81 5.56 -2.47
N SER A 47 -19.88 4.24 -2.65
CA SER A 47 -18.91 3.55 -3.48
C SER A 47 -19.22 3.88 -4.94
N PHE A 48 -18.77 5.07 -5.39
CA PHE A 48 -18.75 5.36 -6.82
C PHE A 48 -17.86 4.30 -7.48
N THR A 49 -18.47 3.31 -8.15
CA THR A 49 -17.75 2.41 -9.04
C THR A 49 -17.24 3.25 -10.20
N ASN A 50 -15.92 3.44 -10.27
CA ASN A 50 -15.31 4.19 -11.35
C ASN A 50 -15.40 3.35 -12.64
N LEU A 51 -16.50 3.51 -13.39
CA LEU A 51 -16.76 2.83 -14.67
C LEU A 51 -15.76 3.21 -15.78
N LEU A 52 -14.86 4.16 -15.51
CA LEU A 52 -13.77 4.60 -16.38
C LEU A 52 -12.39 4.19 -15.85
N ALA A 53 -12.31 3.56 -14.68
CA ALA A 53 -11.05 2.98 -14.22
C ALA A 53 -10.72 1.80 -15.13
N ASP A 54 -9.46 1.70 -15.54
CA ASP A 54 -8.95 0.46 -16.13
C ASP A 54 -9.29 -0.70 -15.19
N ASP A 55 -9.50 -1.90 -15.74
CA ASP A 55 -9.78 -3.12 -14.96
C ASP A 55 -8.63 -3.53 -14.01
N VAL A 56 -7.51 -2.81 -14.08
CA VAL A 56 -6.32 -3.01 -13.24
C VAL A 56 -6.41 -2.12 -12.01
N PRO A 57 -6.42 -2.70 -10.79
CA PRO A 57 -6.44 -1.90 -9.57
C PRO A 57 -5.18 -1.01 -9.50
N PRO A 58 -5.30 0.24 -9.04
CA PRO A 58 -4.15 1.13 -8.93
C PRO A 58 -3.11 0.52 -7.97
N PRO A 59 -1.81 0.74 -8.22
CA PRO A 59 -0.76 0.21 -7.36
C PRO A 59 -0.92 0.77 -5.95
N VAL A 60 -0.70 -0.09 -4.94
CA VAL A 60 -0.63 0.33 -3.54
C VAL A 60 0.52 1.32 -3.40
N GLN A 61 0.28 2.44 -2.72
CA GLN A 61 1.30 3.45 -2.48
C GLN A 61 1.54 3.61 -0.98
N VAL A 62 2.80 3.71 -0.58
CA VAL A 62 3.19 4.04 0.80
C VAL A 62 3.27 5.54 0.96
N SER A 63 2.61 6.09 1.99
CA SER A 63 2.67 7.52 2.30
C SER A 63 3.79 7.86 3.28
N SER A 64 3.92 7.10 4.36
CA SER A 64 4.93 7.33 5.40
C SER A 64 5.21 6.09 6.22
N ILE A 65 6.33 6.10 6.94
CA ILE A 65 6.76 4.97 7.79
C ILE A 65 7.05 5.52 9.18
N THR A 66 6.42 4.89 10.16
CA THR A 66 6.50 5.23 11.58
C THR A 66 7.00 4.03 12.39
N ASP A 67 7.27 4.24 13.67
CA ASP A 67 7.62 3.13 14.58
C ASP A 67 6.43 2.20 14.88
N GLU A 68 5.20 2.68 14.64
CA GLU A 68 3.98 1.89 14.79
C GLU A 68 3.73 0.97 13.60
N GLY A 69 4.15 1.38 12.40
CA GLY A 69 3.94 0.62 11.18
C GLY A 69 4.11 1.45 9.90
N ILE A 70 3.73 0.83 8.79
CA ILE A 70 3.75 1.42 7.45
C ILE A 70 2.37 2.02 7.17
N ILE A 71 2.31 3.30 6.81
CA ILE A 71 1.07 3.99 6.49
C ILE A 71 0.95 4.08 4.97
N LEU A 72 -0.16 3.59 4.43
CA LEU A 72 -0.47 3.65 3.01
C LEU A 72 -1.08 5.00 2.62
N ALA A 73 -1.21 5.26 1.32
CA ALA A 73 -1.79 6.49 0.78
C ALA A 73 -3.29 6.65 1.11
N ASP A 74 -4.01 5.55 1.33
CA ASP A 74 -5.41 5.53 1.78
C ASP A 74 -5.56 5.77 3.29
N GLY A 75 -4.44 5.88 4.02
CA GLY A 75 -4.40 6.06 5.47
C GLY A 75 -4.40 4.75 6.28
N LEU A 76 -4.38 3.57 5.64
CA LEU A 76 -4.27 2.30 6.35
C LEU A 76 -2.91 2.15 7.03
N LEU A 77 -2.90 1.85 8.32
CA LEU A 77 -1.71 1.54 9.10
C LEU A 77 -1.48 0.02 9.15
N LEU A 78 -0.33 -0.43 8.65
CA LEU A 78 0.12 -1.81 8.68
C LEU A 78 1.19 -1.98 9.78
N PRO A 79 0.84 -2.54 10.95
CA PRO A 79 1.77 -2.67 12.07
C PRO A 79 2.71 -3.88 11.96
N GLY A 80 2.40 -4.83 11.08
CA GLY A 80 3.16 -6.04 10.86
C GLY A 80 3.98 -6.00 9.58
N ALA A 81 4.76 -7.07 9.34
CA ALA A 81 5.38 -7.25 8.05
C ALA A 81 4.33 -7.54 6.98
N CYS A 82 4.56 -7.04 5.77
CA CYS A 82 3.60 -7.14 4.68
C CYS A 82 4.30 -7.32 3.34
N ILE A 83 3.59 -7.93 2.41
CA ILE A 83 3.98 -8.05 1.01
C ILE A 83 3.01 -7.24 0.16
N PHE A 84 3.53 -6.38 -0.70
CA PHE A 84 2.75 -5.68 -1.72
C PHE A 84 3.01 -6.32 -3.07
N HIS A 85 1.94 -6.60 -3.80
CA HIS A 85 2.03 -7.17 -5.13
C HIS A 85 0.73 -6.89 -5.90
N ASP A 86 0.85 -6.35 -7.12
CA ASP A 86 -0.27 -6.16 -8.05
C ASP A 86 -1.49 -5.43 -7.44
N GLY A 87 -1.25 -4.33 -6.72
CA GLY A 87 -2.31 -3.58 -6.06
C GLY A 87 -2.89 -4.24 -4.79
N HIS A 88 -2.36 -5.39 -4.37
CA HIS A 88 -2.78 -6.10 -3.17
C HIS A 88 -1.74 -6.03 -2.05
N VAL A 89 -2.25 -6.07 -0.82
CA VAL A 89 -1.45 -6.12 0.41
C VAL A 89 -1.73 -7.43 1.14
N PHE A 90 -0.67 -8.19 1.39
CA PHE A 90 -0.70 -9.44 2.15
C PHE A 90 0.06 -9.26 3.46
N LEU A 91 -0.48 -9.79 4.55
CA LEU A 91 0.28 -9.87 5.80
C LEU A 91 1.29 -11.00 5.69
N TRP A 92 2.52 -10.71 6.10
CA TRP A 92 3.64 -11.63 5.99
C TRP A 92 4.10 -12.05 7.37
N ASP A 93 4.07 -13.36 7.63
CA ASP A 93 4.58 -13.92 8.88
C ASP A 93 6.10 -14.02 8.80
N VAL A 94 6.79 -13.20 9.60
CA VAL A 94 8.26 -13.17 9.69
C VAL A 94 8.70 -13.33 11.13
N PRO A 95 9.83 -14.01 11.38
CA PRO A 95 10.39 -14.07 12.71
C PRO A 95 10.81 -12.66 13.18
N PRO A 96 10.73 -12.36 14.49
CA PRO A 96 11.06 -11.04 15.01
C PRO A 96 12.54 -10.70 14.89
N LYS A 97 13.40 -11.72 14.81
CA LYS A 97 14.83 -11.57 14.61
C LYS A 97 15.18 -11.79 13.15
N LEU A 98 16.04 -10.91 12.65
CA LEU A 98 16.48 -10.92 11.28
C LEU A 98 17.43 -12.11 11.03
N TRP A 99 17.17 -12.87 9.97
CA TRP A 99 17.94 -14.05 9.54
C TRP A 99 18.01 -15.25 10.49
N GLU A 100 17.37 -15.18 11.66
CA GLU A 100 17.15 -16.34 12.53
C GLU A 100 15.83 -17.03 12.11
N GLU A 101 15.84 -18.34 11.85
CA GLU A 101 14.66 -19.12 11.43
C GLU A 101 14.03 -18.72 10.08
N TRP A 102 14.84 -18.17 9.18
CA TRP A 102 14.42 -17.90 7.80
C TRP A 102 14.57 -19.16 6.95
N THR A 103 13.48 -19.56 6.31
CA THR A 103 13.40 -20.74 5.42
C THR A 103 12.76 -20.34 4.09
N GLU A 104 12.96 -21.18 3.06
CA GLU A 104 12.33 -21.00 1.74
C GLU A 104 10.80 -20.96 1.84
N ALA A 105 10.22 -21.69 2.82
CA ALA A 105 8.78 -21.72 3.08
C ALA A 105 8.15 -20.33 3.30
N ARG A 106 8.91 -19.37 3.86
CA ARG A 106 8.42 -17.99 4.07
C ARG A 106 8.33 -17.18 2.78
N PHE A 107 8.90 -17.68 1.69
CA PHE A 107 8.91 -17.07 0.36
C PHE A 107 8.12 -17.86 -0.68
N GLU A 108 7.50 -18.99 -0.31
CA GLU A 108 6.61 -19.77 -1.17
C GLU A 108 5.47 -18.95 -1.78
N PHE A 109 5.07 -17.86 -1.11
CA PHE A 109 4.13 -16.87 -1.65
C PHE A 109 4.50 -16.45 -3.09
N PHE A 110 5.78 -16.20 -3.37
CA PHE A 110 6.25 -15.76 -4.68
C PHE A 110 6.27 -16.87 -5.73
N GLU A 111 6.30 -18.13 -5.32
CA GLU A 111 6.19 -19.27 -6.23
C GLU A 111 4.74 -19.46 -6.69
N ALA A 112 3.80 -19.28 -5.76
CA ALA A 112 2.37 -19.49 -5.95
C ALA A 112 1.63 -18.33 -6.62
N ILE A 113 2.12 -17.08 -6.47
CA ILE A 113 1.44 -15.90 -7.00
C ILE A 113 1.57 -15.79 -8.53
N VAL A 114 0.50 -15.34 -9.18
CA VAL A 114 0.42 -15.10 -10.62
C VAL A 114 -0.30 -13.76 -10.85
N PRO A 115 0.25 -12.82 -11.64
CA PRO A 115 1.54 -12.90 -12.36
C PRO A 115 2.74 -12.86 -11.40
N ARG A 116 3.89 -13.43 -11.80
CA ARG A 116 5.10 -13.37 -10.97
C ARG A 116 5.75 -11.99 -11.08
N PRO A 117 6.21 -11.39 -9.97
CA PRO A 117 6.95 -10.13 -10.04
C PRO A 117 8.32 -10.35 -10.67
N GLU A 118 8.81 -9.37 -11.45
CA GLU A 118 10.16 -9.36 -11.99
C GLU A 118 11.19 -8.96 -10.92
N ILE A 119 10.79 -8.06 -10.01
CA ILE A 119 11.66 -7.49 -8.99
C ILE A 119 10.95 -7.59 -7.63
N ILE A 120 11.67 -8.07 -6.61
CA ILE A 120 11.28 -7.97 -5.21
C ILE A 120 12.19 -6.99 -4.50
N VAL A 121 11.59 -5.96 -3.91
CA VAL A 121 12.25 -5.03 -3.00
C VAL A 121 12.03 -5.51 -1.57
N LEU A 122 13.07 -6.01 -0.91
CA LEU A 122 13.04 -6.48 0.46
C LEU A 122 13.49 -5.39 1.42
N GLY A 123 12.58 -4.91 2.25
CA GLY A 123 12.82 -3.96 3.34
C GLY A 123 13.07 -4.66 4.67
N THR A 124 14.30 -4.62 5.18
CA THR A 124 14.71 -5.36 6.40
C THR A 124 14.51 -4.59 7.71
N GLY A 125 13.70 -3.52 7.73
CA GLY A 125 13.44 -2.68 8.89
C GLY A 125 14.29 -1.40 8.89
N ARG A 126 14.95 -1.10 10.02
CA ARG A 126 15.71 0.16 10.20
C ARG A 126 17.00 0.24 9.38
N THR A 127 17.61 -0.91 9.12
CA THR A 127 18.91 -1.01 8.45
C THR A 127 18.85 -2.11 7.41
N SER A 128 19.52 -1.91 6.28
CA SER A 128 19.75 -2.98 5.31
C SER A 128 20.63 -4.07 5.92
N ALA A 129 20.27 -5.33 5.70
CA ALA A 129 21.05 -6.48 6.13
C ALA A 129 21.25 -7.46 4.97
N LEU A 130 22.41 -8.12 4.95
CA LEU A 130 22.73 -9.05 3.88
C LEU A 130 21.80 -10.28 3.95
N PRO A 131 21.09 -10.64 2.86
CA PRO A 131 20.24 -11.81 2.85
C PRO A 131 21.07 -13.11 2.88
N PRO A 132 20.53 -14.19 3.47
CA PRO A 132 21.09 -15.52 3.35
C PRO A 132 21.24 -15.93 1.87
N PRO A 133 22.29 -16.71 1.53
CA PRO A 133 22.54 -17.10 0.15
C PRO A 133 21.40 -17.91 -0.48
N PHE A 134 20.71 -18.73 0.33
CA PHE A 134 19.58 -19.53 -0.14
C PHE A 134 18.47 -18.67 -0.74
N LEU A 135 18.20 -17.48 -0.18
CA LEU A 135 17.13 -16.61 -0.61
C LEU A 135 17.37 -16.09 -2.02
N ARG A 136 18.59 -15.63 -2.31
CA ARG A 136 18.98 -15.20 -3.67
C ARG A 136 18.85 -16.36 -4.65
N SER A 137 19.37 -17.52 -4.31
CA SER A 137 19.29 -18.71 -5.17
C SER A 137 17.84 -19.15 -5.42
N PHE A 138 16.97 -19.12 -4.41
CA PHE A 138 15.55 -19.45 -4.53
C PHE A 138 14.83 -18.50 -5.48
N LEU A 139 14.95 -17.18 -5.27
CA LEU A 139 14.28 -16.18 -6.11
C LEU A 139 14.82 -16.15 -7.54
N THR A 140 16.13 -16.34 -7.74
CA THR A 140 16.72 -16.44 -9.08
C THR A 140 16.18 -17.64 -9.87
N LYS A 141 15.92 -18.79 -9.22
CA LYS A 141 15.29 -19.95 -9.87
C LYS A 141 13.87 -19.62 -10.37
N LEU A 142 13.16 -18.74 -9.67
CA LEU A 142 11.84 -18.25 -10.07
C LEU A 142 11.92 -17.15 -11.15
N GLY A 143 13.12 -16.71 -11.53
CA GLY A 143 13.34 -15.60 -12.49
C GLY A 143 13.15 -14.21 -11.87
N ILE A 144 13.20 -14.10 -10.54
CA ILE A 144 12.90 -12.88 -9.80
C ILE A 144 14.21 -12.25 -9.31
N GLN A 145 14.38 -10.95 -9.57
CA GLN A 145 15.50 -10.15 -9.06
C GLN A 145 15.23 -9.67 -7.62
N LEU A 146 16.20 -9.86 -6.72
CA LEU A 146 16.09 -9.43 -5.32
C LEU A 146 16.94 -8.19 -5.06
N GLU A 147 16.29 -7.12 -4.60
CA GLU A 147 16.93 -5.90 -4.10
C GLU A 147 16.70 -5.79 -2.59
N VAL A 148 17.77 -5.62 -1.80
CA VAL A 148 17.67 -5.57 -0.32
C VAL A 148 18.10 -4.21 0.20
N MET A 149 17.24 -3.58 0.99
CA MET A 149 17.47 -2.26 1.56
C MET A 149 16.75 -2.09 2.91
N ASP A 150 16.96 -0.96 3.58
CA ASP A 150 16.13 -0.58 4.72
C ASP A 150 14.69 -0.28 4.25
N THR A 151 13.71 -0.44 5.13
CA THR A 151 12.29 -0.33 4.79
C THR A 151 11.92 1.05 4.25
N ARG A 152 12.60 2.13 4.69
CA ARG A 152 12.31 3.47 4.20
C ARG A 152 12.69 3.65 2.74
N ASN A 153 13.89 3.23 2.37
CA ASN A 153 14.30 3.24 0.98
C ASN A 153 13.49 2.24 0.14
N ALA A 154 13.17 1.07 0.70
CA ALA A 154 12.34 0.05 0.04
C ALA A 154 10.98 0.59 -0.40
N CYS A 155 10.29 1.32 0.46
CA CYS A 155 8.98 1.90 0.15
C CYS A 155 9.08 2.93 -0.98
N SER A 156 10.07 3.82 -0.94
CA SER A 156 10.28 4.81 -1.99
C SER A 156 10.61 4.15 -3.34
N THR A 157 11.47 3.13 -3.35
CA THR A 157 11.81 2.38 -4.57
C THR A 157 10.61 1.60 -5.10
N TYR A 158 9.82 0.98 -4.24
CA TYR A 158 8.59 0.30 -4.63
C TYR A 158 7.58 1.26 -5.25
N ASN A 159 7.30 2.39 -4.61
CA ASN A 159 6.38 3.40 -5.13
C ASN A 159 6.81 3.83 -6.54
N LEU A 160 8.08 4.20 -6.73
CA LEU A 160 8.63 4.58 -8.03
C LEU A 160 8.43 3.49 -9.10
N LEU A 161 8.87 2.25 -8.83
CA LEU A 161 8.78 1.15 -9.79
C LEU A 161 7.32 0.77 -10.10
N SER A 162 6.44 0.87 -9.10
CA SER A 162 5.01 0.58 -9.26
C SER A 162 4.29 1.66 -10.08
N GLU A 163 4.66 2.94 -9.90
CA GLU A 163 4.15 4.07 -10.69
C GLU A 163 4.64 4.01 -12.14
N GLU A 164 5.85 3.50 -12.38
CA GLU A 164 6.37 3.20 -13.72
C GLU A 164 5.61 2.06 -14.43
N GLY A 165 4.71 1.34 -13.72
CA GLY A 165 3.96 0.21 -14.26
C GLY A 165 4.79 -1.07 -14.40
N ARG A 166 5.89 -1.19 -13.65
CA ARG A 166 6.69 -2.43 -13.62
C ARG A 166 6.04 -3.48 -12.73
N HIS A 167 6.25 -4.75 -13.07
CA HIS A 167 5.85 -5.88 -12.21
C HIS A 167 6.81 -6.00 -11.01
N VAL A 168 6.60 -5.15 -10.01
CA VAL A 168 7.38 -5.13 -8.77
C VAL A 168 6.54 -5.65 -7.60
N ALA A 169 7.18 -6.37 -6.70
CA ALA A 169 6.66 -6.67 -5.38
C ALA A 169 7.55 -6.06 -4.30
N ALA A 170 6.97 -5.73 -3.15
CA ALA A 170 7.72 -5.29 -1.98
C ALA A 170 7.46 -6.24 -0.82
N ALA A 171 8.50 -6.72 -0.15
CA ALA A 171 8.40 -7.48 1.08
C ALA A 171 8.97 -6.61 2.21
N LEU A 172 8.13 -6.06 3.07
CA LEU A 172 8.49 -4.98 3.97
C LEU A 172 8.33 -5.42 5.42
N MET A 173 9.41 -5.29 6.19
CA MET A 173 9.39 -5.43 7.64
C MET A 173 9.17 -4.08 8.33
N PRO A 174 8.35 -4.00 9.38
CA PRO A 174 8.17 -2.76 10.13
C PRO A 174 9.47 -2.34 10.85
N LEU A 175 9.63 -1.05 11.13
CA LEU A 175 10.82 -0.53 11.86
C LEU A 175 10.94 -1.12 13.27
N THR A 176 9.82 -1.50 13.84
CA THR A 176 9.73 -2.18 15.12
C THR A 176 9.11 -3.55 14.87
N PRO A 177 9.87 -4.66 14.97
CA PRO A 177 9.34 -6.00 14.78
C PRO A 177 8.18 -6.27 15.75
N ARG A 178 7.04 -6.67 15.20
CA ARG A 178 5.87 -7.11 15.98
C ARG A 178 5.48 -8.50 15.53
N SER A 179 5.44 -9.45 16.47
CA SER A 179 4.87 -10.76 16.18
C SER A 179 3.35 -10.64 16.09
N TRP A 180 2.77 -11.17 15.02
CA TRP A 180 1.33 -11.26 14.90
C TRP A 180 0.82 -12.31 15.89
N GLN A 181 0.10 -11.87 16.92
CA GLN A 181 -0.59 -12.79 17.82
C GLN A 181 -1.86 -13.28 17.13
N ARG A 182 -1.82 -14.48 16.52
CA ARG A 182 -3.04 -15.18 16.11
C ARG A 182 -3.86 -15.42 17.39
N SER A 183 -5.01 -14.76 17.52
CA SER A 183 -5.90 -15.02 18.64
C SER A 183 -6.41 -16.46 18.49
N LYS A 184 -6.08 -17.32 19.46
CA LYS A 184 -6.61 -18.69 19.54
C LYS A 184 -8.07 -18.62 20.01
N THR A 185 -8.95 -18.03 19.21
CA THR A 185 -10.36 -17.81 19.62
C THR A 185 -11.34 -18.77 18.95
N ALA A 186 -10.88 -19.72 18.12
CA ALA A 186 -11.78 -20.57 17.34
C ALA A 186 -11.56 -22.10 17.47
N GLU A 187 -10.84 -22.59 18.49
CA GLU A 187 -10.63 -24.04 18.70
C GLU A 187 -11.05 -24.55 20.09
N LYS A 188 -11.87 -23.80 20.83
CA LYS A 188 -12.33 -24.22 22.16
C LYS A 188 -13.83 -24.10 22.40
N GLU A 189 -14.66 -24.40 21.41
CA GLU A 189 -16.10 -24.66 21.59
C GLU A 189 -16.58 -25.81 20.68
N SER A 190 -16.26 -27.06 21.05
CA SER A 190 -17.01 -28.24 20.56
C SER A 190 -16.65 -29.54 21.28
N HIS A 191 -16.49 -29.55 22.60
CA HIS A 191 -16.52 -30.82 23.36
C HIS A 191 -17.28 -30.62 24.68
N THR A 192 -18.58 -30.32 24.57
CA THR A 192 -19.54 -30.76 25.59
C THR A 192 -20.16 -32.07 25.10
N PRO A 193 -19.92 -33.21 25.77
CA PRO A 193 -20.56 -34.46 25.37
C PRO A 193 -22.06 -34.34 25.62
N ILE A 194 -22.85 -34.43 24.56
CA ILE A 194 -24.30 -34.58 24.62
C ILE A 194 -24.55 -35.95 25.29
N GLN A 195 -24.98 -35.92 26.55
CA GLN A 195 -25.42 -37.10 27.29
C GLN A 195 -26.74 -37.59 26.67
N TYR A 196 -26.68 -38.62 25.83
CA TYR A 196 -27.87 -39.38 25.44
C TYR A 196 -28.27 -40.25 26.64
N THR A 197 -29.36 -39.88 27.30
CA THR A 197 -30.03 -40.77 28.26
C THR A 197 -30.72 -41.87 27.47
N SER A 198 -30.30 -43.12 27.68
CA SER A 198 -30.93 -44.31 27.11
C SER A 198 -32.42 -44.32 27.41
N ILE A 199 -33.23 -44.34 26.35
CA ILE A 199 -34.65 -44.66 26.43
C ILE A 199 -34.76 -46.15 26.18
N ASP A 200 -34.65 -46.96 27.23
CA ASP A 200 -35.06 -48.37 27.24
C ASP A 200 -35.67 -48.69 28.61
N LYS A 201 -36.94 -48.29 28.78
CA LYS A 201 -37.83 -48.76 29.84
C LYS A 201 -39.29 -48.55 29.46
N ILE A 202 -39.72 -49.19 28.38
CA ILE A 202 -41.12 -49.57 28.15
C ILE A 202 -41.12 -50.94 27.47
N ILE A 203 -41.21 -51.99 28.29
CA ILE A 203 -42.10 -53.17 28.22
C ILE A 203 -41.68 -54.09 29.39
#